data_AF-A0A536DUN2-F1
#
_entry.id   AF-A0A536DUN2-F1
#
_cell.length_a   1.000
_cell.length_b   1.000
_cell.length_c   1.000
_cell.angle_alpha   90.00
_cell.angle_beta   90.00
_cell.angle_gamma   90.00
#
_symmetry.space_group_name_H-M   'P 1'
#
loop_
_entity.id
_entity.type
_entity.pdbx_description
1 polymer ?
#
loop_
_entity_poly.entity_id
_entity_poly.type
_entity_poly.pdbx_seq_one_letter_code
_entity_poly.pdbx_strand_id
1 'polypeptide(L)'
;MPATGSIRDGISRLILLLAATVLLVLVVACGSDEKVNTSGQSATAAPSATKAAAFPSLPAATFATCPATTGTPPEVQMKSYPQRPPLTIDKTHQYIAHVYTTRGHFIIQLLPDLAPEHVNSFVFLARDKFFNGTTFHRVIPGFVAQGGDPTGRGNGGPGYTVPLEASQEQFVRGVVGMARSNDPDSAGSQWFVTLGDAANLNGQYTVFGKVVQGMDVVDCLTPRDPSVNPNAPPGDAIIDLAIQEIASGG
;
A
#
# COMPACT_ATOMS: atom_id res chain seq x y z
N MET A 1 43.32 35.51 -59.39
CA MET A 1 43.53 34.05 -59.28
C MET A 1 42.23 33.42 -58.80
N PRO A 2 41.77 32.31 -59.42
CA PRO A 2 40.40 31.77 -59.48
C PRO A 2 40.15 30.75 -58.35
N ALA A 3 38.92 30.39 -57.94
CA ALA A 3 37.89 29.53 -58.55
C ALA A 3 38.21 28.01 -58.63
N THR A 4 37.17 27.20 -58.36
CA THR A 4 36.96 25.77 -58.72
C THR A 4 37.80 24.69 -58.00
N GLY A 5 37.30 23.49 -57.67
CA GLY A 5 36.05 22.84 -58.02
C GLY A 5 35.92 21.44 -57.40
N SER A 6 34.69 20.93 -57.46
CA SER A 6 34.21 19.59 -57.11
C SER A 6 34.78 18.49 -58.04
N ILE A 7 35.18 17.34 -57.49
CA ILE A 7 35.33 16.03 -58.17
C ILE A 7 35.03 14.91 -57.14
N ARG A 8 33.86 14.25 -57.26
CA ARG A 8 33.63 12.82 -57.65
C ARG A 8 34.17 11.77 -56.68
N ASP A 9 33.58 10.61 -56.44
CA ASP A 9 32.37 9.88 -56.84
C ASP A 9 32.35 8.62 -55.95
N GLY A 10 31.18 8.02 -55.68
CA GLY A 10 31.15 6.58 -55.45
C GLY A 10 30.07 6.04 -54.54
N ILE A 11 29.06 5.41 -55.16
CA ILE A 11 28.23 4.31 -54.62
C ILE A 11 27.13 4.81 -53.65
N SER A 12 25.84 4.82 -53.97
CA SER A 12 25.05 3.72 -54.53
C SER A 12 23.89 4.24 -55.37
N ARG A 13 23.87 3.81 -56.63
CA ARG A 13 22.63 3.52 -57.36
C ARG A 13 21.86 2.45 -56.55
N LEU A 14 20.54 2.34 -56.56
CA LEU A 14 19.82 1.78 -57.70
C LEU A 14 18.37 1.38 -57.26
N ILE A 15 17.37 1.76 -58.08
CA ILE A 15 16.03 1.12 -58.32
C ILE A 15 14.96 1.26 -57.19
N LEU A 16 13.87 2.05 -57.27
CA LEU A 16 12.79 2.30 -58.27
C LEU A 16 11.86 1.06 -58.45
N LEU A 17 10.59 1.03 -57.99
CA LEU A 17 9.33 1.24 -58.76
C LEU A 17 8.19 0.46 -58.05
N LEU A 18 7.07 1.07 -57.63
CA LEU A 18 5.76 1.29 -58.31
C LEU A 18 4.74 0.12 -58.33
N ALA A 19 3.47 0.52 -58.14
CA ALA A 19 2.20 -0.10 -58.60
C ALA A 19 1.70 -1.34 -57.82
N ALA A 20 0.41 -1.63 -57.63
CA ALA A 20 -0.87 -1.01 -58.00
C ALA A 20 -2.01 -1.66 -57.16
N THR A 21 -3.14 -0.97 -57.10
CA THR A 21 -4.47 -1.35 -56.59
C THR A 21 -5.15 -2.53 -57.32
N VAL A 22 -5.80 -3.46 -56.60
CA VAL A 22 -6.87 -4.39 -57.09
C VAL A 22 -7.73 -4.79 -55.87
N LEU A 23 -8.95 -4.28 -55.71
CA LEU A 23 -10.27 -4.79 -56.11
C LEU A 23 -10.90 -5.84 -55.18
N LEU A 24 -12.08 -5.44 -54.68
CA LEU A 24 -13.14 -6.12 -53.94
C LEU A 24 -13.59 -7.47 -54.56
N VAL A 25 -13.68 -8.52 -53.73
CA VAL A 25 -14.58 -9.67 -53.96
C VAL A 25 -15.24 -10.05 -52.64
N LEU A 26 -16.56 -9.90 -52.60
CA LEU A 26 -17.48 -10.46 -51.60
C LEU A 26 -17.63 -11.97 -51.84
N VAL A 27 -17.42 -12.78 -50.82
CA VAL A 27 -18.00 -14.13 -50.76
C VAL A 27 -18.73 -14.28 -49.42
N VAL A 28 -20.05 -14.30 -49.54
CA VAL A 28 -20.99 -14.77 -48.53
C VAL A 28 -20.86 -16.29 -48.44
N ALA A 29 -20.60 -16.81 -47.25
CA ALA A 29 -20.79 -18.23 -46.94
C ALA A 29 -21.55 -18.33 -45.62
N CYS A 30 -22.88 -18.51 -45.74
CA CYS A 30 -23.69 -19.11 -44.68
C CYS A 30 -23.39 -20.61 -44.67
N GLY A 31 -22.98 -21.14 -43.52
CA GLY A 31 -22.74 -22.56 -43.31
C GLY A 31 -23.37 -23.01 -42.00
N SER A 32 -24.28 -23.97 -42.12
CA SER A 32 -25.19 -24.57 -41.17
C SER A 32 -24.60 -25.04 -39.83
N ASP A 33 -25.39 -24.83 -38.77
CA ASP A 33 -25.35 -25.55 -37.50
C ASP A 33 -25.60 -27.05 -37.69
N GLU A 34 -24.70 -27.90 -37.18
CA GLU A 34 -25.11 -29.23 -36.68
C GLU A 34 -24.16 -29.77 -35.58
N LYS A 35 -24.70 -29.74 -34.35
CA LYS A 35 -24.64 -30.69 -33.23
C LYS A 35 -23.41 -31.61 -33.07
N VAL A 36 -22.91 -31.69 -31.83
CA VAL A 36 -23.04 -32.83 -30.90
C VAL A 36 -22.19 -32.51 -29.65
N ASN A 37 -22.84 -32.34 -28.49
CA ASN A 37 -22.70 -33.18 -27.29
C ASN A 37 -21.23 -33.40 -26.87
N THR A 38 -20.79 -33.13 -25.65
CA THR A 38 -21.13 -33.97 -24.48
C THR A 38 -20.52 -33.32 -23.23
N SER A 39 -21.29 -33.34 -22.14
CA SER A 39 -20.87 -33.44 -20.73
C SER A 39 -19.83 -32.49 -20.14
N GLY A 40 -20.24 -31.83 -19.03
CA GLY A 40 -19.38 -31.73 -17.86
C GLY A 40 -19.00 -30.32 -17.41
N GLN A 41 -19.98 -29.48 -17.07
CA GLN A 41 -19.72 -28.40 -16.12
C GLN A 41 -19.53 -29.02 -14.73
N SER A 42 -18.30 -29.45 -14.45
CA SER A 42 -17.84 -29.54 -13.07
C SER A 42 -17.50 -28.12 -12.62
N ALA A 43 -18.33 -27.60 -11.71
CA ALA A 43 -18.02 -26.43 -10.93
C ALA A 43 -16.69 -26.66 -10.20
N THR A 44 -15.62 -26.03 -10.68
CA THR A 44 -14.37 -25.93 -9.92
C THR A 44 -14.57 -24.87 -8.85
N ALA A 45 -14.56 -25.36 -7.61
CA ALA A 45 -14.75 -24.63 -6.38
C ALA A 45 -13.89 -23.36 -6.31
N ALA A 46 -14.51 -22.26 -5.88
CA ALA A 46 -13.82 -21.10 -5.36
C ALA A 46 -12.89 -21.52 -4.22
N PRO A 47 -11.67 -20.95 -4.10
CA PRO A 47 -10.81 -21.24 -2.97
C PRO A 47 -11.49 -20.75 -1.69
N SER A 48 -11.72 -21.69 -0.78
CA SER A 48 -12.24 -21.47 0.56
C SER A 48 -11.48 -20.35 1.26
N ALA A 49 -12.23 -19.38 1.77
CA ALA A 49 -11.76 -18.46 2.78
C ALA A 49 -11.23 -19.28 3.98
N THR A 50 -9.91 -19.30 4.16
CA THR A 50 -9.30 -19.89 5.34
C THR A 50 -9.78 -19.11 6.56
N LYS A 51 -10.43 -19.86 7.45
CA LYS A 51 -10.90 -19.50 8.78
C LYS A 51 -9.98 -18.47 9.45
N ALA A 52 -10.43 -17.22 9.55
CA ALA A 52 -9.81 -16.22 10.41
C ALA A 52 -9.76 -16.79 11.85
N ALA A 53 -8.56 -17.00 12.38
CA ALA A 53 -8.41 -17.32 13.78
C ALA A 53 -9.03 -16.18 14.60
N ALA A 54 -9.94 -16.51 15.51
CA ALA A 54 -10.59 -15.52 16.35
C ALA A 54 -9.52 -14.84 17.23
N PHE A 55 -9.30 -13.54 17.03
CA PHE A 55 -8.47 -12.75 17.93
C PHE A 55 -9.07 -12.83 19.33
N PRO A 56 -8.27 -13.06 20.38
CA PRO A 56 -8.74 -12.86 21.74
C PRO A 56 -9.18 -11.40 21.84
N SER A 57 -10.49 -11.20 21.92
CA SER A 57 -11.09 -9.88 22.04
C SER A 57 -10.60 -9.28 23.36
N LEU A 58 -9.77 -8.23 23.31
CA LEU A 58 -9.68 -7.37 24.48
C LEU A 58 -11.08 -6.76 24.69
N PRO A 59 -11.47 -6.45 25.93
CA PRO A 59 -12.74 -5.80 26.19
C PRO A 59 -12.86 -4.56 25.30
N ALA A 60 -13.91 -4.52 24.48
CA ALA A 60 -14.24 -3.35 23.68
C ALA A 60 -14.46 -2.19 24.66
N ALA A 61 -13.46 -1.32 24.75
CA ALA A 61 -13.60 -0.11 25.52
C ALA A 61 -14.58 0.77 24.75
N THR A 62 -15.80 0.88 25.25
CA THR A 62 -16.82 1.79 24.71
C THR A 62 -16.54 3.17 25.27
N PHE A 63 -15.52 3.84 24.75
CA PHE A 63 -15.24 5.21 25.15
C PHE A 63 -16.28 6.13 24.49
N ALA A 64 -17.27 6.59 25.27
CA ALA A 64 -18.24 7.60 24.83
C ALA A 64 -17.61 8.97 24.49
N THR A 65 -16.36 9.16 24.91
CA THR A 65 -15.53 10.36 24.69
C THR A 65 -14.09 9.93 24.50
N CYS A 66 -13.35 10.62 23.63
CA CYS A 66 -11.97 10.29 23.35
C CYS A 66 -11.11 10.17 24.61
N PRO A 67 -10.27 9.12 24.73
CA PRO A 67 -9.38 8.99 25.88
C PRO A 67 -8.49 10.22 26.03
N ALA A 68 -8.25 10.60 27.29
CA ALA A 68 -7.28 11.63 27.61
C ALA A 68 -5.90 11.21 27.09
N THR A 69 -5.08 12.19 26.73
CA THR A 69 -3.72 11.94 26.28
C THR A 69 -2.95 11.19 27.37
N THR A 70 -2.58 9.93 27.14
CA THR A 70 -1.86 9.09 28.10
C THR A 70 -0.42 8.89 27.65
N GLY A 71 0.53 9.08 28.57
CA GLY A 71 1.95 8.77 28.36
C GLY A 71 2.74 9.90 27.69
N THR A 72 4.02 9.97 28.03
CA THR A 72 4.98 10.87 27.40
C THR A 72 5.52 10.21 26.14
N PRO A 73 5.41 10.83 24.95
CA PRO A 73 6.04 10.30 23.74
C PRO A 73 7.55 10.12 23.93
N PRO A 74 8.13 9.00 23.51
CA PRO A 74 9.58 8.90 23.45
C PRO A 74 10.13 9.85 22.39
N GLU A 75 11.43 10.15 22.48
CA GLU A 75 12.13 10.91 21.44
C GLU A 75 12.07 10.16 20.10
N VAL A 76 11.83 10.89 19.02
CA VAL A 76 11.82 10.33 17.67
C VAL A 76 13.22 9.89 17.27
N GLN A 77 13.35 8.67 16.77
CA GLN A 77 14.62 8.19 16.24
C GLN A 77 14.71 8.49 14.73
N MET A 78 15.60 9.42 14.35
CA MET A 78 15.88 9.77 12.96
C MET A 78 16.77 8.72 12.28
N LYS A 79 16.27 7.48 12.17
CA LYS A 79 16.96 6.37 11.52
C LYS A 79 16.78 6.41 10.01
N SER A 80 17.78 5.91 9.30
CA SER A 80 17.76 5.72 7.84
C SER A 80 18.54 4.46 7.51
N TYR A 81 18.04 3.66 6.56
CA TYR A 81 18.62 2.40 6.14
C TYR A 81 18.97 2.49 4.66
N PRO A 82 20.17 2.03 4.25
CA PRO A 82 20.66 2.21 2.88
C PRO A 82 19.92 1.34 1.85
N GLN A 83 19.22 0.31 2.30
CA GLN A 83 18.48 -0.62 1.44
C GLN A 83 17.30 -1.22 2.20
N ARG A 84 16.33 -1.75 1.46
CA ARG A 84 15.21 -2.49 2.03
C ARG A 84 15.72 -3.72 2.80
N PRO A 85 15.12 -4.05 3.96
CA PRO A 85 15.44 -5.30 4.65
C PRO A 85 15.12 -6.52 3.78
N PRO A 86 15.92 -7.59 3.85
CA PRO A 86 15.59 -8.85 3.18
C PRO A 86 14.24 -9.41 3.69
N LEU A 87 13.53 -10.16 2.85
CA LEU A 87 12.28 -10.81 3.23
C LEU A 87 12.56 -11.93 4.25
N THR A 88 12.11 -11.73 5.49
CA THR A 88 12.36 -12.66 6.62
C THR A 88 11.09 -13.14 7.31
N ILE A 89 9.95 -12.52 7.04
CA ILE A 89 8.65 -12.99 7.55
C ILE A 89 8.28 -14.34 6.92
N ASP A 90 7.62 -15.18 7.71
CA ASP A 90 6.95 -16.38 7.22
C ASP A 90 5.53 -16.01 6.82
N LYS A 91 5.22 -16.09 5.53
CA LYS A 91 3.89 -15.69 5.01
C LYS A 91 2.75 -16.54 5.55
N THR A 92 3.02 -17.74 6.07
CA THR A 92 2.00 -18.58 6.68
C THR A 92 1.59 -18.07 8.06
N HIS A 93 2.50 -17.38 8.77
CA HIS A 93 2.25 -16.85 10.11
C HIS A 93 1.28 -15.67 10.08
N GLN A 94 0.61 -15.46 11.22
CA GLN A 94 -0.12 -14.23 11.46
C GLN A 94 0.77 -13.20 12.16
N TYR A 95 0.66 -11.95 11.72
CA TYR A 95 1.38 -10.83 12.32
C TYR A 95 0.39 -9.78 12.82
N ILE A 96 0.48 -9.45 14.11
CA ILE A 96 -0.38 -8.52 14.80
C ILE A 96 0.45 -7.35 15.30
N ALA A 97 0.09 -6.14 14.88
CA ALA A 97 0.73 -4.92 15.31
C ALA A 97 -0.11 -4.24 16.39
N HIS A 98 0.47 -4.12 17.59
CA HIS A 98 -0.08 -3.34 18.70
C HIS A 98 0.48 -1.93 18.62
N VAL A 99 -0.39 -0.96 18.33
CA VAL A 99 -0.02 0.45 18.19
C VAL A 99 -0.46 1.19 19.44
N TYR A 100 0.49 1.54 20.29
CA TYR A 100 0.26 2.37 21.47
C TYR A 100 0.49 3.82 21.08
N THR A 101 -0.54 4.63 21.24
CA THR A 101 -0.50 6.06 20.96
C THR A 101 -0.78 6.84 22.23
N THR A 102 -0.50 8.14 22.17
CA THR A 102 -0.95 9.07 23.19
C THR A 102 -2.47 9.14 23.33
N ARG A 103 -3.27 8.63 22.37
CA ARG A 103 -4.75 8.57 22.46
C ARG A 103 -5.29 7.21 22.90
N GLY A 104 -4.42 6.25 23.18
CA GLY A 104 -4.80 4.89 23.52
C GLY A 104 -4.18 3.87 22.58
N HIS A 105 -4.71 2.66 22.63
CA HIS A 105 -4.13 1.48 21.98
C HIS A 105 -5.11 0.89 20.96
N PHE A 106 -4.60 0.54 19.78
CA PHE A 106 -5.34 -0.19 18.76
C PHE A 106 -4.49 -1.30 18.13
N ILE A 107 -5.16 -2.24 17.47
CA ILE A 107 -4.55 -3.46 16.95
C ILE A 107 -4.80 -3.55 15.45
N ILE A 108 -3.74 -3.79 14.69
CA ILE A 108 -3.78 -4.06 13.25
C ILE A 108 -3.42 -5.53 13.01
N GLN A 109 -4.26 -6.25 12.29
CA GLN A 109 -3.88 -7.50 11.64
C GLN A 109 -3.16 -7.18 10.33
N LEU A 110 -1.91 -7.63 10.18
CA LEU A 110 -1.14 -7.47 8.95
C LEU A 110 -1.49 -8.59 7.96
N LEU A 111 -1.34 -8.30 6.66
CA LEU A 111 -1.78 -9.16 5.56
C LEU A 111 -0.59 -9.57 4.68
N PRO A 112 0.28 -10.49 5.15
CA PRO A 112 1.47 -10.92 4.41
C PRO A 112 1.15 -11.64 3.09
N ASP A 113 -0.07 -12.17 2.94
CA ASP A 113 -0.55 -12.77 1.70
C ASP A 113 -0.81 -11.71 0.60
N LEU A 114 -1.22 -10.50 0.98
CA LEU A 114 -1.50 -9.41 0.04
C LEU A 114 -0.26 -8.56 -0.24
N ALA A 115 0.52 -8.27 0.80
CA ALA A 115 1.62 -7.31 0.73
C ALA A 115 2.87 -7.77 1.52
N PRO A 116 3.48 -8.91 1.12
CA PRO A 116 4.60 -9.49 1.88
C PRO A 116 5.79 -8.56 2.06
N GLU A 117 6.16 -7.75 1.06
CA GLU A 117 7.30 -6.85 1.15
C GLU A 117 7.02 -5.68 2.10
N HIS A 118 5.82 -5.12 2.06
CA HIS A 118 5.41 -4.06 2.98
C HIS A 118 5.22 -4.56 4.41
N VAL A 119 4.62 -5.74 4.61
CA VAL A 119 4.53 -6.35 5.94
C VAL A 119 5.93 -6.61 6.50
N ASN A 120 6.86 -7.12 5.70
CA ASN A 120 8.24 -7.34 6.11
C ASN A 120 8.93 -6.03 6.52
N SER A 121 8.83 -5.01 5.68
CA SER A 121 9.36 -3.66 5.96
C SER A 121 8.78 -3.09 7.26
N PHE A 122 7.46 -3.13 7.41
CA PHE A 122 6.77 -2.63 8.59
C PHE A 122 7.17 -3.36 9.87
N VAL A 123 7.25 -4.71 9.82
CA VAL A 123 7.69 -5.54 10.96
C VAL A 123 9.14 -5.24 11.34
N PHE A 124 10.03 -5.11 10.36
CA PHE A 124 11.43 -4.74 10.59
C PHE A 124 11.54 -3.38 11.29
N LEU A 125 10.87 -2.35 10.75
CA LEU A 125 10.90 -0.99 11.30
C LEU A 125 10.29 -0.93 12.71
N ALA A 126 9.20 -1.65 12.95
CA ALA A 126 8.56 -1.75 14.26
C ALA A 126 9.48 -2.41 15.30
N ARG A 127 10.11 -3.54 14.95
CA ARG A 127 11.06 -4.23 15.83
C ARG A 127 12.29 -3.38 16.15
N ASP A 128 12.73 -2.55 15.20
CA ASP A 128 13.81 -1.58 15.42
C ASP A 128 13.34 -0.25 16.06
N LYS A 129 12.11 -0.19 16.58
CA LYS A 129 11.57 1.00 17.27
C LYS A 129 11.57 2.28 16.42
N PHE A 130 11.54 2.15 15.09
CA PHE A 130 11.55 3.27 14.15
C PHE A 130 10.33 4.18 14.33
N PHE A 131 9.16 3.61 14.63
CA PHE A 131 7.91 4.36 14.76
C PHE A 131 7.75 5.07 16.10
N ASN A 132 8.60 4.78 17.10
CA ASN A 132 8.48 5.36 18.42
C ASN A 132 8.73 6.87 18.35
N GLY A 133 7.81 7.64 18.95
CA GLY A 133 7.80 9.10 18.93
C GLY A 133 7.20 9.71 17.66
N THR A 134 7.12 8.96 16.55
CA THR A 134 6.53 9.47 15.31
C THR A 134 5.06 9.82 15.50
N THR A 135 4.56 10.81 14.77
CA THR A 135 3.18 11.30 14.96
C THR A 135 2.28 10.89 13.81
N PHE A 136 0.98 10.81 14.10
CA PHE A 136 -0.04 10.93 13.08
C PHE A 136 -0.03 12.37 12.59
N HIS A 137 0.75 12.61 11.53
CA HIS A 137 1.03 13.96 11.06
C HIS A 137 -0.07 14.54 10.18
N ARG A 138 -0.95 13.69 9.66
CA ARG A 138 -2.10 14.10 8.85
C ARG A 138 -3.30 13.23 9.21
N VAL A 139 -4.38 13.85 9.70
CA VAL A 139 -5.62 13.19 10.09
C VAL A 139 -6.78 13.99 9.51
N ILE A 140 -7.44 13.41 8.50
CA ILE A 140 -8.58 14.01 7.79
C ILE A 140 -9.83 13.20 8.15
N PRO A 141 -10.75 13.76 8.97
CA PRO A 141 -11.97 13.06 9.37
C PRO A 141 -12.74 12.51 8.17
N GLY A 142 -13.19 11.24 8.28
CA GLY A 142 -13.90 10.54 7.21
C GLY A 142 -13.04 10.06 6.04
N PHE A 143 -11.72 10.35 6.04
CA PHE A 143 -10.81 9.90 4.99
C PHE A 143 -9.67 9.04 5.55
N VAL A 144 -8.61 9.64 6.10
CA VAL A 144 -7.43 8.89 6.57
C VAL A 144 -6.77 9.51 7.79
N ALA A 145 -6.18 8.66 8.64
CA ALA A 145 -5.19 9.02 9.64
C ALA A 145 -3.82 8.44 9.22
N GLN A 146 -2.87 9.31 8.89
CA GLN A 146 -1.56 8.99 8.34
C GLN A 146 -0.44 9.31 9.32
N GLY A 147 0.47 8.35 9.49
CA GLY A 147 1.63 8.42 10.38
C GLY A 147 2.88 7.77 9.77
N GLY A 148 3.87 7.45 10.61
CA GLY A 148 5.08 6.74 10.19
C GLY A 148 6.16 7.62 9.54
N ASP A 149 6.07 8.94 9.69
CA ASP A 149 7.11 9.89 9.27
C ASP A 149 7.93 10.37 10.48
N PRO A 150 9.24 10.06 10.57
CA PRO A 150 10.12 10.57 11.62
C PRO A 150 10.25 12.09 11.68
N THR A 151 10.07 12.79 10.55
CA THR A 151 10.13 14.26 10.51
C THR A 151 8.83 14.90 10.97
N GLY A 152 7.71 14.17 10.91
CA GLY A 152 6.36 14.67 11.16
C GLY A 152 5.86 15.70 10.14
N ARG A 153 6.50 15.83 8.97
CA ARG A 153 6.21 16.84 7.94
C ARG A 153 5.55 16.30 6.67
N GLY A 154 5.44 14.97 6.54
CA GLY A 154 4.92 14.26 5.39
C GLY A 154 5.96 13.87 4.34
N ASN A 155 7.24 14.18 4.55
CA ASN A 155 8.31 13.96 3.56
C ASN A 155 9.49 13.13 4.07
N GLY A 156 9.43 12.59 5.29
CA GLY A 156 10.42 11.64 5.78
C GLY A 156 10.11 10.19 5.41
N GLY A 157 11.06 9.31 5.71
CA GLY A 157 10.99 7.89 5.38
C GLY A 157 12.18 7.12 5.95
N PRO A 158 12.29 5.81 5.65
CA PRO A 158 13.30 4.93 6.21
C PRO A 158 14.60 4.92 5.40
N GLY A 159 14.74 5.76 4.37
CA GLY A 159 15.92 5.76 3.48
C GLY A 159 15.85 4.80 2.29
N TYR A 160 14.77 4.02 2.16
CA TYR A 160 14.48 3.15 1.01
C TYR A 160 12.98 3.19 0.66
N THR A 161 12.64 2.62 -0.50
CA THR A 161 11.25 2.44 -0.94
C THR A 161 10.89 0.98 -1.20
N VAL A 162 9.59 0.71 -1.23
CA VAL A 162 8.95 -0.57 -1.51
C VAL A 162 7.95 -0.38 -2.68
N PRO A 163 8.08 -1.13 -3.79
CA PRO A 163 7.16 -1.12 -4.92
C PRO A 163 5.73 -1.43 -4.54
N LEU A 164 4.78 -0.92 -5.31
CA LEU A 164 3.35 -1.15 -5.11
C LEU A 164 3.03 -2.66 -5.12
N GLU A 165 2.36 -3.14 -4.08
CA GLU A 165 1.79 -4.50 -4.01
C GLU A 165 0.28 -4.39 -4.19
N ALA A 166 -0.16 -4.35 -5.45
CA ALA A 166 -1.56 -4.14 -5.81
C ALA A 166 -2.43 -5.34 -5.41
N SER A 167 -3.65 -5.06 -4.92
CA SER A 167 -4.66 -6.07 -4.61
C SER A 167 -6.06 -5.59 -5.00
N GLN A 168 -7.05 -6.49 -4.93
CA GLN A 168 -8.47 -6.16 -5.13
C GLN A 168 -9.18 -5.72 -3.84
N GLU A 169 -8.45 -5.66 -2.73
CA GLU A 169 -8.99 -5.24 -1.44
C GLU A 169 -9.40 -3.76 -1.51
N GLN A 170 -10.59 -3.45 -0.98
CA GLN A 170 -11.16 -2.10 -1.04
C GLN A 170 -10.73 -1.32 0.20
N PHE A 171 -10.38 -0.04 0.03
CA PHE A 171 -10.13 0.89 1.11
C PHE A 171 -11.45 1.38 1.72
N VAL A 172 -12.02 0.54 2.58
CA VAL A 172 -13.13 0.89 3.48
C VAL A 172 -12.59 1.14 4.89
N ARG A 173 -13.40 1.78 5.73
CA ARG A 173 -13.07 2.10 7.13
C ARG A 173 -12.31 0.96 7.85
N GLY A 174 -11.16 1.31 8.43
CA GLY A 174 -10.30 0.39 9.18
C GLY A 174 -9.24 -0.30 8.34
N VAL A 175 -9.25 -0.18 7.00
CA VAL A 175 -8.18 -0.71 6.14
C VAL A 175 -6.92 0.15 6.27
N VAL A 176 -5.78 -0.53 6.35
CA VAL A 176 -4.45 0.07 6.52
C VAL A 176 -3.66 -0.03 5.23
N GLY A 177 -3.17 1.11 4.75
CA GLY A 177 -2.43 1.22 3.50
C GLY A 177 -1.12 1.97 3.64
N MET A 178 -0.26 1.80 2.63
CA MET A 178 1.05 2.44 2.58
C MET A 178 0.96 3.77 1.85
N ALA A 179 1.42 4.85 2.48
CA ALA A 179 1.50 6.14 1.81
C ALA A 179 2.68 6.16 0.83
N ARG A 180 2.50 6.86 -0.28
CA ARG A 180 3.49 7.02 -1.35
C ARG A 180 3.44 8.44 -1.91
N SER A 181 4.49 8.80 -2.64
CA SER A 181 4.46 9.99 -3.50
C SER A 181 3.68 9.70 -4.79
N ASN A 182 3.84 10.55 -5.81
CA ASN A 182 3.23 10.34 -7.12
C ASN A 182 3.71 9.06 -7.82
N ASP A 183 4.94 8.61 -7.52
CA ASP A 183 5.47 7.35 -8.01
C ASP A 183 4.84 6.17 -7.26
N PRO A 184 4.16 5.23 -7.94
CA PRO A 184 3.63 4.01 -7.34
C PRO A 184 4.63 3.23 -6.49
N ASP A 185 5.92 3.26 -6.85
CA ASP A 185 6.97 2.46 -6.21
C ASP A 185 7.77 3.22 -5.13
N SER A 186 7.19 4.30 -4.62
CA SER A 186 7.82 5.20 -3.65
C SER A 186 7.34 5.04 -2.21
N ALA A 187 6.57 4.00 -1.90
CA ALA A 187 6.13 3.76 -0.52
C ALA A 187 7.35 3.50 0.40
N GLY A 188 7.39 4.19 1.53
CA GLY A 188 8.49 4.09 2.50
C GLY A 188 8.02 3.52 3.83
N SER A 189 8.12 4.33 4.88
CA SER A 189 7.67 3.99 6.24
C SER A 189 6.32 4.61 6.59
N GLN A 190 5.82 5.53 5.77
CA GLN A 190 4.57 6.21 6.04
C GLN A 190 3.38 5.30 5.69
N TRP A 191 2.40 5.25 6.59
CA TRP A 191 1.22 4.41 6.47
C TRP A 191 -0.01 5.18 6.96
N PHE A 192 -1.18 4.69 6.60
CA PHE A 192 -2.44 5.30 7.00
C PHE A 192 -3.50 4.27 7.36
N VAL A 193 -4.44 4.66 8.22
CA VAL A 193 -5.70 3.97 8.46
C VAL A 193 -6.82 4.78 7.81
N THR A 194 -7.70 4.11 7.06
CA THR A 194 -8.91 4.75 6.52
C THR A 194 -9.97 4.95 7.60
N LEU A 195 -10.52 6.16 7.68
CA LEU A 195 -11.55 6.54 8.66
C LEU A 195 -12.98 6.42 8.10
N GLY A 196 -13.10 6.24 6.78
CA GLY A 196 -14.34 6.12 6.03
C GLY A 196 -14.10 5.37 4.72
N ASP A 197 -15.06 5.45 3.80
CA ASP A 197 -14.89 4.89 2.45
C ASP A 197 -13.94 5.77 1.63
N ALA A 198 -12.94 5.14 1.01
CA ALA A 198 -11.85 5.80 0.29
C ALA A 198 -11.59 5.10 -1.04
N ALA A 199 -12.67 4.85 -1.80
CA ALA A 199 -12.62 4.10 -3.06
C ALA A 199 -11.63 4.68 -4.11
N ASN A 200 -11.31 5.97 -4.03
CA ASN A 200 -10.30 6.61 -4.87
C ASN A 200 -8.86 6.09 -4.62
N LEU A 201 -8.62 5.32 -3.55
CA LEU A 201 -7.33 4.70 -3.25
C LEU A 201 -7.21 3.27 -3.80
N ASN A 202 -8.33 2.65 -4.20
CA ASN A 202 -8.37 1.25 -4.62
C ASN A 202 -7.47 0.99 -5.83
N GLY A 203 -6.66 -0.07 -5.75
CA GLY A 203 -5.69 -0.44 -6.78
C GLY A 203 -4.51 0.53 -6.96
N GLN A 204 -4.48 1.66 -6.25
CA GLN A 204 -3.46 2.70 -6.37
C GLN A 204 -2.48 2.76 -5.18
N TYR A 205 -2.83 2.10 -4.09
CA TYR A 205 -2.07 2.04 -2.85
C TYR A 205 -2.06 0.59 -2.35
N THR A 206 -0.93 0.17 -1.75
CA THR A 206 -0.82 -1.16 -1.13
C THR A 206 -1.71 -1.24 0.09
N VAL A 207 -2.59 -2.25 0.14
CA VAL A 207 -3.27 -2.67 1.37
C VAL A 207 -2.40 -3.71 2.06
N PHE A 208 -1.99 -3.45 3.31
CA PHE A 208 -1.10 -4.37 4.05
C PHE A 208 -1.61 -4.73 5.44
N GLY A 209 -2.76 -4.17 5.87
CA GLY A 209 -3.35 -4.50 7.17
C GLY A 209 -4.79 -4.04 7.32
N LYS A 210 -5.41 -4.46 8.42
CA LYS A 210 -6.76 -4.04 8.86
C LYS A 210 -6.76 -3.81 10.36
N VAL A 211 -7.36 -2.72 10.82
CA VAL A 211 -7.63 -2.51 12.26
C VAL A 211 -8.67 -3.52 12.70
N VAL A 212 -8.29 -4.38 13.65
CA VAL A 212 -9.17 -5.43 14.21
C VAL A 212 -9.69 -5.06 15.60
N GLN A 213 -9.10 -4.05 16.24
CA GLN A 213 -9.54 -3.53 17.53
C GLN A 213 -9.09 -2.09 17.73
N GLY A 214 -9.85 -1.29 18.47
CA GLY A 214 -9.49 0.09 18.83
C GLY A 214 -9.74 1.11 17.72
N MET A 215 -10.72 0.87 16.84
CA MET A 215 -11.06 1.83 15.78
C MET A 215 -11.61 3.16 16.35
N ASP A 216 -12.23 3.11 17.53
CA ASP A 216 -12.63 4.28 18.32
C ASP A 216 -11.42 5.12 18.77
N VAL A 217 -10.30 4.49 19.11
CA VAL A 217 -9.04 5.19 19.39
C VAL A 217 -8.52 5.89 18.13
N VAL A 218 -8.60 5.23 16.98
CA VAL A 218 -8.18 5.81 15.69
C VAL A 218 -9.06 7.01 15.33
N ASP A 219 -10.37 6.94 15.55
CA ASP A 219 -11.30 8.07 15.34
C ASP A 219 -10.98 9.27 16.25
N CYS A 220 -10.38 9.00 17.41
CA CYS A 220 -10.02 9.99 18.40
C CYS A 220 -8.66 10.65 18.16
N LEU A 221 -7.95 10.28 17.10
CA LEU A 221 -6.76 10.98 16.66
C LEU A 221 -7.12 12.41 16.26
N THR A 222 -6.30 13.35 16.71
CA THR A 222 -6.48 14.80 16.58
C THR A 222 -6.48 15.19 15.11
N PRO A 223 -7.59 15.73 14.58
CA PRO A 223 -7.65 16.19 13.20
C PRO A 223 -6.55 17.23 12.90
N ARG A 224 -5.82 17.02 11.81
CA ARG A 224 -4.80 17.97 11.34
C ARG A 224 -4.47 17.75 9.87
N ASP A 225 -4.22 18.84 9.16
CA ASP A 225 -3.73 18.80 7.79
C ASP A 225 -2.54 19.76 7.64
N PRO A 226 -1.30 19.25 7.53
CA PRO A 226 -0.12 20.07 7.32
C PRO A 226 -0.18 20.92 6.04
N SER A 227 -0.94 20.50 5.03
CA SER A 227 -1.13 21.27 3.79
C SER A 227 -2.03 22.49 4.00
N VAL A 228 -2.87 22.49 5.04
CA VAL A 228 -3.75 23.61 5.40
C VAL A 228 -3.15 24.45 6.52
N ASN A 229 -2.56 23.81 7.54
CA ASN A 229 -1.92 24.48 8.66
C ASN A 229 -0.52 23.91 8.93
N PRO A 230 0.52 24.46 8.29
CA PRO A 230 1.91 24.02 8.47
C PRO A 230 2.44 24.22 9.89
N ASN A 231 1.84 25.13 10.66
CA ASN A 231 2.25 25.49 12.03
C ASN A 231 1.39 24.80 13.10
N ALA A 232 0.55 23.82 12.71
CA ALA A 232 -0.22 23.05 13.68
C ALA A 232 0.72 22.39 14.70
N PRO A 233 0.34 22.31 15.98
CA PRO A 233 1.07 21.53 16.97
C PRO A 233 1.29 20.09 16.47
N PRO A 234 2.32 19.38 16.99
CA PRO A 234 2.50 17.97 16.73
C PRO A 234 1.21 17.19 17.02
N GLY A 235 0.90 16.24 16.14
CA GLY A 235 -0.25 15.35 16.28
C GLY A 235 0.02 14.29 17.33
N ASP A 236 -0.95 13.41 17.52
CA ASP A 236 -0.83 12.33 18.50
C ASP A 236 0.33 11.39 18.12
N ALA A 237 1.21 11.15 19.10
CA ALA A 237 2.40 10.34 18.91
C ALA A 237 2.15 8.85 19.12
N ILE A 238 2.91 8.03 18.41
CA ILE A 238 3.09 6.60 18.66
C ILE A 238 4.11 6.45 19.79
N ILE A 239 3.69 5.89 20.90
CA ILE A 239 4.54 5.60 22.08
C ILE A 239 5.36 4.35 21.82
N ASP A 240 4.71 3.29 21.34
CA ASP A 240 5.37 2.04 20.95
C ASP A 240 4.57 1.34 19.85
N LEU A 241 5.27 0.60 19.00
CA LEU A 241 4.68 -0.27 18.00
C LEU A 241 5.28 -1.67 18.13
N ALA A 242 4.52 -2.59 18.71
CA ALA A 242 4.97 -3.95 18.99
C ALA A 242 4.37 -4.94 18.00
N ILE A 243 5.19 -5.88 17.52
CA ILE A 243 4.75 -6.96 16.63
C ILE A 243 4.66 -8.25 17.42
N GLN A 244 3.47 -8.85 17.41
CA GLN A 244 3.23 -10.23 17.81
C GLN A 244 3.20 -11.10 16.56
N GLU A 245 4.03 -12.12 16.53
CA GLU A 245 4.06 -13.15 15.49
C GLU A 245 3.43 -14.43 16.04
N ILE A 246 2.49 -15.00 15.31
CA ILE A 246 1.74 -16.19 15.70
C ILE A 246 1.97 -17.25 14.63
N ALA A 247 2.69 -18.30 14.99
CA ALA A 247 2.94 -19.40 14.10
C ALA A 247 1.64 -20.11 13.70
N SER A 248 1.55 -20.49 12.43
CA SER A 248 0.51 -21.38 11.93
C SER A 248 0.64 -22.72 12.66
N GLY A 249 -0.35 -23.07 13.48
CA GLY A 249 -0.29 -24.31 14.27
C GLY A 249 -0.06 -25.53 13.39
N GLY A 250 1.00 -26.30 13.70
CA GLY A 250 1.20 -27.68 13.25
C GLY A 250 0.39 -28.69 14.06
#